data_AF-A0A9E2Y1N9-F1
#
_entry.id   AF-A0A9E2Y1N9-F1
#
_cell.length_a   1.000
_cell.length_b   1.000
_cell.length_c   1.000
_cell.angle_alpha   90.00
_cell.angle_beta   90.00
_cell.angle_gamma   90.00
#
_symmetry.space_group_name_H-M   'P 1'
#
loop_
_entity.id
_entity.type
_entity.pdbx_description
1 polymer ?
#
loop_
_entity_poly.entity_id
_entity_poly.type
_entity_poly.pdbx_seq_one_letter_code
_entity_poly.pdbx_strand_id
1 'polypeptide(L)'
;MDEGGKTSEDEAFWRFSLAFYERPGVADALITLQDRDGFDVNLVLFALWLGISGRGPPDGDALAAAERIAGTLRSEIVEPLRNLRRKLRHHPDGDVQRLREGVKALEIAGEKLVQER
;
A
#
# COMPACT_ATOMS: atom_id res chain seq x y z
N MET A 1 23.33 -29.55 -1.05
CA MET A 1 22.06 -29.57 -0.31
C MET A 1 21.52 -28.17 -0.42
N ASP A 2 20.39 -28.04 -1.10
CA ASP A 2 19.84 -26.76 -1.56
C ASP A 2 19.09 -26.11 -0.39
N GLU A 3 19.60 -24.98 0.11
CA GLU A 3 18.92 -24.18 1.14
C GLU A 3 17.80 -23.42 0.46
N GLY A 4 16.61 -24.04 0.39
CA GLY A 4 15.39 -23.39 -0.10
C GLY A 4 15.10 -22.13 0.71
N GLY A 5 15.38 -20.98 0.11
CA GLY A 5 15.20 -19.66 0.72
C GLY A 5 13.78 -19.48 1.23
N LYS A 6 13.64 -19.39 2.54
CA LYS A 6 12.36 -19.13 3.21
C LYS A 6 12.03 -17.65 3.00
N THR A 7 11.16 -17.36 2.02
CA THR A 7 10.57 -16.04 1.79
C THR A 7 10.04 -15.49 3.11
N SER A 8 10.43 -14.26 3.49
CA SER A 8 9.93 -13.63 4.73
C SER A 8 8.41 -13.40 4.63
N GLU A 9 7.72 -13.26 5.76
CA GLU A 9 6.27 -13.00 5.75
C GLU A 9 5.94 -11.69 5.02
N ASP A 10 6.79 -10.66 5.18
CA ASP A 10 6.67 -9.37 4.49
C ASP A 10 6.83 -9.53 2.98
N GLU A 11 7.78 -10.36 2.53
CA GLU A 11 7.98 -10.63 1.10
C GLU A 11 6.81 -11.44 0.52
N ALA A 12 6.26 -12.38 1.29
CA ALA A 12 5.08 -13.13 0.89
C ALA A 12 3.85 -12.23 0.79
N PHE A 13 3.67 -11.29 1.72
CA PHE A 13 2.61 -10.29 1.69
C PHE A 13 2.78 -9.33 0.51
N TRP A 14 4.00 -8.82 0.27
CA TRP A 14 4.28 -7.94 -0.87
C TRP A 14 3.97 -8.61 -2.21
N ARG A 15 4.40 -9.87 -2.40
CA ARG A 15 4.10 -10.64 -3.61
C ARG A 15 2.60 -10.87 -3.79
N PHE A 16 1.88 -11.14 -2.70
CA PHE A 16 0.43 -11.21 -2.72
C PHE A 16 -0.19 -9.87 -3.13
N SER A 17 0.24 -8.76 -2.53
CA SER A 17 -0.25 -7.42 -2.83
C SER A 17 -0.12 -7.09 -4.31
N LEU A 18 1.04 -7.35 -4.91
CA LEU A 18 1.26 -7.17 -6.35
C LEU A 18 0.32 -8.04 -7.19
N ALA A 19 0.29 -9.34 -6.93
CA ALA A 19 -0.54 -10.27 -7.70
C ALA A 19 -2.04 -9.97 -7.56
N PHE A 20 -2.49 -9.52 -6.38
CA PHE A 20 -3.87 -9.15 -6.13
C PHE A 20 -4.22 -7.85 -6.86
N TYR A 21 -3.33 -6.85 -6.81
CA TYR A 21 -3.50 -5.56 -7.46
C TYR A 21 -3.60 -5.66 -8.98
N GLU A 22 -2.86 -6.59 -9.59
CA GLU A 22 -2.87 -6.84 -11.05
C GLU A 22 -4.16 -7.49 -11.57
N ARG A 23 -5.07 -7.96 -10.69
CA ARG A 23 -6.32 -8.58 -11.13
C ARG A 23 -7.26 -7.56 -11.78
N PRO A 24 -8.01 -7.95 -12.82
CA PRO A 24 -8.96 -7.04 -13.49
C PRO A 24 -9.90 -6.34 -12.51
N GLY A 25 -9.92 -5.00 -12.56
CA GLY A 25 -10.78 -4.15 -11.74
C GLY A 25 -10.34 -3.93 -10.29
N VAL A 26 -9.30 -4.62 -9.80
CA VAL A 26 -8.83 -4.47 -8.41
C VAL A 26 -8.15 -3.13 -8.18
N ALA A 27 -7.23 -2.73 -9.06
CA ALA A 27 -6.56 -1.43 -8.96
C ALA A 27 -7.57 -0.28 -8.87
N ASP A 28 -8.58 -0.27 -9.75
CA ASP A 28 -9.63 0.75 -9.77
C ASP A 28 -10.50 0.72 -8.51
N ALA A 29 -10.83 -0.47 -8.01
CA ALA A 29 -11.60 -0.62 -6.77
C ALA A 29 -10.81 -0.10 -5.56
N LEU A 30 -9.53 -0.45 -5.43
CA LEU A 30 -8.67 0.02 -4.34
C LEU A 30 -8.43 1.54 -4.42
N ILE A 31 -8.23 2.08 -5.62
CA ILE A 31 -8.13 3.54 -5.83
C ILE A 31 -9.44 4.23 -5.47
N THR A 32 -10.59 3.67 -5.84
CA THR A 32 -11.90 4.22 -5.49
C THR A 32 -12.12 4.23 -3.99
N LEU A 33 -11.78 3.12 -3.32
CA LEU A 33 -11.87 2.98 -1.87
C LEU A 33 -10.97 4.00 -1.14
N GLN A 34 -9.76 4.22 -1.67
CA GLN A 34 -8.82 5.23 -1.17
C GLN A 34 -9.29 6.67 -1.43
N ASP A 35 -9.82 6.96 -2.62
CA ASP A 35 -10.22 8.31 -3.03
C ASP A 35 -11.58 8.72 -2.42
N ARG A 36 -12.53 7.79 -2.24
CA ARG A 36 -13.87 8.08 -1.70
C ARG A 36 -13.92 8.04 -0.18
N ASP A 37 -13.37 6.98 0.42
CA ASP A 37 -13.61 6.65 1.82
C ASP A 37 -12.33 6.80 2.69
N GLY A 38 -11.19 7.14 2.07
CA GLY A 38 -9.93 7.40 2.77
C GLY A 38 -9.23 6.15 3.30
N PHE A 39 -9.67 4.95 2.90
CA PHE A 39 -9.05 3.70 3.33
C PHE A 39 -7.57 3.66 2.96
N ASP A 40 -6.80 3.03 3.83
CA ASP A 40 -5.44 2.66 3.53
C ASP A 40 -5.41 1.36 2.72
N VAL A 41 -4.93 1.46 1.47
CA VAL A 41 -4.86 0.32 0.55
C VAL A 41 -3.96 -0.79 1.09
N ASN A 42 -2.89 -0.46 1.82
CA ASN A 42 -2.03 -1.47 2.43
C ASN A 42 -2.76 -2.25 3.52
N LEU A 43 -3.51 -1.57 4.40
CA LEU A 43 -4.31 -2.24 5.43
C LEU A 43 -5.41 -3.11 4.82
N VAL A 44 -6.06 -2.64 3.74
CA VAL A 44 -7.05 -3.45 3.01
C VAL A 44 -6.40 -4.69 2.40
N LEU A 45 -5.26 -4.53 1.73
CA LEU A 45 -4.52 -5.65 1.16
C LEU A 45 -4.03 -6.63 2.24
N PHE A 46 -3.61 -6.13 3.39
CA PHE A 46 -3.18 -6.95 4.53
C PHE A 46 -4.34 -7.78 5.09
N ALA A 47 -5.50 -7.16 5.33
CA ALA A 47 -6.69 -7.87 5.78
C ALA A 47 -7.13 -8.95 4.77
N LEU A 48 -7.07 -8.64 3.47
CA LEU A 48 -7.37 -9.60 2.41
C LEU A 48 -6.36 -10.77 2.39
N TRP A 49 -5.07 -10.48 2.56
CA TRP A 49 -4.03 -11.50 2.62
C TRP A 49 -4.23 -12.46 3.79
N LEU A 50 -4.55 -11.95 4.98
CA LEU A 50 -4.83 -12.76 6.16
C LEU A 50 -6.05 -13.66 5.96
N GLY A 51 -7.13 -13.10 5.41
CA GLY A 51 -8.36 -13.84 5.13
C GLY A 51 -8.16 -14.94 4.08
N ILE A 52 -7.53 -14.62 2.94
CA ILE A 52 -7.29 -15.57 1.85
C ILE A 52 -6.29 -16.65 2.24
N SER A 53 -5.29 -16.32 3.06
CA SER A 53 -4.30 -17.29 3.53
C SER A 53 -4.82 -18.22 4.64
N GLY A 54 -6.08 -18.07 5.07
CA GLY A 54 -6.68 -18.89 6.13
C GLY A 54 -6.11 -18.62 7.53
N ARG A 55 -5.40 -17.50 7.73
CA ARG A 55 -4.78 -17.14 9.01
C ARG A 55 -5.78 -16.58 10.02
N GLY A 56 -7.00 -16.24 9.56
CA GLY A 56 -8.01 -15.60 10.38
C GLY A 56 -7.69 -14.12 10.67
N PRO A 57 -8.60 -13.40 11.37
CA PRO A 57 -8.32 -12.02 11.77
C PRO A 57 -7.13 -12.00 12.74
N PRO A 58 -6.26 -10.97 12.67
CA PRO A 58 -5.19 -10.80 13.62
C PRO A 58 -5.79 -10.51 15.01
N ASP A 59 -5.04 -10.88 16.05
CA ASP A 59 -5.38 -10.47 17.42
C ASP A 59 -5.42 -8.94 17.50
N GLY A 60 -6.35 -8.40 18.30
CA GLY A 60 -6.64 -6.96 18.35
C GLY A 60 -5.43 -6.13 18.80
N ASP A 61 -4.64 -6.65 19.72
CA ASP A 61 -3.44 -5.98 20.22
C ASP A 61 -2.30 -5.99 19.19
N ALA A 62 -2.14 -7.09 18.45
CA ALA A 62 -1.17 -7.19 17.36
C ALA A 62 -1.54 -6.24 16.21
N LEU A 63 -2.82 -6.14 15.86
CA LEU A 63 -3.32 -5.21 14.85
C LEU A 63 -3.08 -3.75 15.29
N ALA A 64 -3.42 -3.40 16.52
CA ALA A 64 -3.21 -2.04 17.05
C ALA A 64 -1.72 -1.65 17.14
N ALA A 65 -0.81 -2.61 17.34
CA ALA A 65 0.63 -2.37 17.29
C ALA A 65 1.11 -2.11 15.84
N ALA A 66 0.68 -2.94 14.89
CA ALA A 66 0.99 -2.76 13.47
C ALA A 66 0.42 -1.44 12.94
N GLU A 67 -0.83 -1.10 13.28
CA GLU A 67 -1.48 0.15 12.90
C GLU A 67 -0.74 1.38 13.44
N ARG A 68 -0.14 1.33 14.63
CA ARG A 68 0.64 2.45 15.17
C ARG A 68 1.92 2.68 14.39
N ILE A 69 2.70 1.63 14.11
CA ILE A 69 3.96 1.72 13.39
C ILE A 69 3.72 2.14 11.94
N ALA A 70 2.80 1.44 11.27
CA ALA A 70 2.38 1.77 9.91
C ALA A 70 1.76 3.18 9.83
N GLY A 71 0.97 3.56 10.85
CA GLY A 71 0.29 4.85 10.94
C GLY A 71 1.24 6.04 10.97
N THR A 72 2.37 5.94 11.68
CA THR A 72 3.39 7.01 11.71
C THR A 72 4.03 7.19 10.33
N LEU A 73 4.51 6.13 9.70
CA LEU A 73 5.12 6.23 8.38
C LEU A 73 4.12 6.67 7.30
N ARG A 74 2.88 6.22 7.41
CA ARG A 74 1.78 6.63 6.54
C ARG A 74 1.54 8.13 6.64
N SER A 75 1.41 8.69 7.84
CA SER A 75 1.10 10.11 8.03
C SER A 75 2.27 11.02 7.68
N GLU A 76 3.51 10.58 7.91
CA GLU A 76 4.71 11.38 7.66
C GLU A 76 5.20 11.31 6.21
N ILE A 77 4.93 10.21 5.49
CA ILE A 77 5.49 9.96 4.15
C ILE A 77 4.38 9.80 3.10
N VAL A 78 3.49 8.83 3.28
CA VAL A 78 2.52 8.44 2.24
C VAL A 78 1.46 9.52 2.03
N GLU A 79 0.87 10.04 3.10
CA GLU A 79 -0.19 11.06 3.01
C GLU A 79 0.29 12.37 2.37
N PRO A 80 1.46 12.94 2.73
CA PRO A 80 2.00 14.12 2.07
C PRO A 80 2.22 13.91 0.56
N LEU A 81 2.80 12.78 0.16
CA LEU A 81 3.03 12.43 -1.25
C LEU A 81 1.71 12.28 -2.02
N ARG A 82 0.76 11.55 -1.44
CA ARG A 82 -0.58 11.36 -2.02
C ARG A 82 -1.32 12.68 -2.18
N ASN A 83 -1.25 13.56 -1.18
CA ASN A 83 -1.84 14.88 -1.23
C ASN A 83 -1.21 15.74 -2.33
N LEU A 84 0.11 15.72 -2.47
CA LEU A 84 0.80 16.40 -3.54
C LEU A 84 0.39 15.85 -4.91
N ARG A 85 0.41 14.53 -5.12
CA ARG A 85 -0.04 13.90 -6.37
C ARG A 85 -1.47 14.29 -6.74
N ARG A 86 -2.38 14.33 -5.76
CA ARG A 86 -3.79 14.74 -5.95
C ARG A 86 -3.88 16.20 -6.38
N LYS A 87 -3.13 17.12 -5.73
CA LYS A 87 -3.07 18.54 -6.11
C LYS A 87 -2.60 18.75 -7.55
N LEU A 88 -1.67 17.93 -8.03
CA LEU A 88 -1.12 18.04 -9.39
C LEU A 88 -2.00 17.39 -10.48
N ARG A 89 -3.08 16.68 -10.12
CA ARG A 89 -3.87 15.82 -11.05
C ARG A 89 -4.36 16.54 -12.32
N HIS A 90 -4.77 17.79 -12.21
CA HIS A 90 -5.36 18.55 -13.32
C HIS A 90 -4.50 19.75 -13.77
N HIS A 91 -3.22 19.76 -13.40
CA HIS A 91 -2.33 20.85 -13.81
C HIS A 91 -2.10 20.83 -15.33
N PRO A 92 -2.27 21.95 -16.05
CA PRO A 92 -2.21 21.96 -17.52
C PRO A 92 -0.78 21.81 -18.08
N ASP A 93 0.24 22.11 -17.27
CA ASP A 93 1.65 22.01 -17.65
C ASP A 93 2.15 20.56 -17.69
N GLY A 94 2.72 20.13 -18.83
CA GLY A 94 3.26 18.79 -19.03
C GLY A 94 4.50 18.48 -18.18
N ASP A 95 5.30 19.47 -17.79
CA ASP A 95 6.46 19.29 -16.91
C ASP A 95 6.00 19.00 -15.49
N VAL A 96 4.93 19.67 -15.05
CA VAL A 96 4.26 19.38 -13.78
C VAL A 96 3.62 17.99 -13.79
N GLN A 97 3.07 17.53 -14.93
CA GLN A 97 2.60 16.14 -15.05
C GLN A 97 3.74 15.12 -14.93
N ARG A 98 4.95 15.42 -15.46
CA ARG A 98 6.12 14.56 -15.25
C ARG A 98 6.55 14.53 -13.78
N LEU A 99 6.52 15.67 -13.09
CA LEU A 99 6.74 15.70 -11.63
C LEU A 99 5.71 14.87 -10.88
N ARG A 100 4.43 14.92 -11.27
CA ARG A 100 3.36 14.13 -10.67
C ARG A 100 3.62 12.62 -10.76
N GLU A 101 4.12 12.11 -11.88
CA GLU A 101 4.49 10.70 -12.00
C GLU A 101 5.69 10.33 -11.10
N GLY A 102 6.65 11.24 -10.93
CA GLY A 102 7.73 11.08 -9.94
C GLY A 102 7.21 11.00 -8.50
N VAL A 103 6.26 11.86 -8.13
CA VAL A 103 5.59 11.82 -6.81
C VAL A 103 4.82 10.51 -6.64
N LYS A 104 4.14 10.01 -7.68
CA LYS A 104 3.46 8.71 -7.65
C LYS A 104 4.43 7.56 -7.37
N ALA A 105 5.60 7.55 -8.00
CA ALA A 105 6.61 6.52 -7.76
C ALA A 105 7.11 6.55 -6.31
N LEU A 106 7.33 7.75 -5.75
CA LEU A 106 7.69 7.91 -4.33
C LEU A 106 6.57 7.49 -3.38
N GLU A 107 5.30 7.78 -3.71
CA GLU A 107 4.14 7.33 -2.92
C GLU A 107 4.11 5.79 -2.84
N ILE A 108 4.27 5.10 -3.97
CA ILE A 108 4.30 3.63 -4.02
C ILE A 108 5.50 3.07 -3.23
N ALA A 109 6.67 3.70 -3.32
CA ALA A 109 7.83 3.30 -2.52
C ALA A 109 7.59 3.48 -1.01
N GLY A 110 6.91 4.57 -0.62
CA GLY A 110 6.48 4.81 0.76
C GLY A 110 5.45 3.78 1.23
N GLU A 111 4.47 3.42 0.40
CA GLU A 111 3.51 2.35 0.69
C GLU A 111 4.20 1.02 0.91
N LYS A 112 5.22 0.69 0.11
CA LYS A 112 6.02 -0.53 0.30
C LYS A 112 6.78 -0.50 1.63
N LEU A 113 7.40 0.63 1.99
CA LEU A 113 8.10 0.77 3.27
C LEU A 113 7.16 0.56 4.46
N VAL A 114 5.91 1.03 4.36
CA VAL A 114 4.88 0.81 5.37
C VAL A 114 4.49 -0.68 5.48
N GLN A 115 4.45 -1.42 4.37
CA GLN A 115 4.13 -2.86 4.40
C GLN A 115 5.27 -3.74 4.95
N GLU A 116 6.52 -3.27 4.92
CA GLU A 116 7.71 -3.97 5.45
C GLU A 116 7.99 -3.67 6.94
N ARG A 117 6.98 -3.20 7.69
CA ARG A 117 7.10 -2.72 9.08
C ARG A 117 6.01 -3.30 9.95
#